data_AF-A0A090SEB3-F1
#
_entry.id   AF-A0A090SEB3-F1
#
_cell.length_a   1.000
_cell.length_b   1.000
_cell.length_c   1.000
_cell.angle_alpha   90.00
_cell.angle_beta   90.00
_cell.angle_gamma   90.00
#
_symmetry.space_group_name_H-M   'P 1'
#
loop_
_entity.id
_entity.type
_entity.pdbx_description
1 polymer ?
#
loop_
_entity_poly.entity_id
_entity_poly.type
_entity_poly.pdbx_seq_one_letter_code
_entity_poly.pdbx_strand_id
1 'polypeptide(L)' 'MRQRVLKYAGIEGIESDISCSFGVAESQADESWDELVARADEALYLAKQKGRNCVQSASLESQWSTAV' A
#
# COMPACT_ATOMS: atom_id res chain seq x y z
N MET A 1 0.49 -13.16 -4.31
CA MET A 1 0.38 -12.01 -5.25
C MET A 1 1.66 -11.15 -5.27
N ARG A 2 2.83 -11.75 -5.57
CA ARG A 2 4.16 -11.07 -5.60
C ARG A 2 5.15 -11.72 -6.59
N GLN A 3 4.71 -12.20 -7.75
CA GLN A 3 5.59 -12.96 -8.65
C GLN A 3 6.10 -12.20 -9.88
N ARG A 4 5.67 -10.96 -10.15
CA ARG A 4 5.79 -10.38 -11.51
C ARG A 4 6.51 -9.04 -11.68
N VAL A 5 7.04 -8.41 -10.62
CA VAL A 5 7.78 -7.13 -10.81
C VAL A 5 9.14 -7.37 -11.46
N LEU A 6 9.86 -8.43 -11.06
CA LEU A 6 11.22 -8.71 -11.54
C LEU A 6 11.30 -9.05 -13.05
N LYS A 7 10.21 -9.55 -13.65
CA LYS A 7 10.22 -10.02 -15.05
C LYS A 7 10.35 -8.88 -16.07
N TYR A 8 10.06 -7.64 -15.68
CA TYR A 8 10.06 -6.47 -16.59
C TYR A 8 11.08 -5.39 -16.20
N ALA A 9 11.97 -5.68 -15.25
CA ALA A 9 12.95 -4.73 -14.72
C ALA A 9 14.18 -4.53 -15.62
N GLY A 10 14.18 -5.06 -16.86
CA GLY A 10 15.16 -4.70 -17.87
C GLY A 10 14.89 -3.30 -18.42
N ILE A 11 15.03 -2.28 -17.58
CA ILE A 11 15.05 -0.88 -18.02
C ILE A 11 16.48 -0.61 -18.48
N GLU A 12 16.65 -0.34 -19.77
CA GLU A 12 17.95 -0.05 -20.36
C GLU A 12 18.63 1.10 -19.58
N GLY A 13 19.80 0.83 -19.00
CA GLY A 13 20.55 1.79 -18.17
C GLY A 13 20.34 1.70 -16.65
N ILE A 14 19.54 0.77 -16.12
CA ILE A 14 19.40 0.54 -14.66
C ILE A 14 20.00 -0.82 -14.28
N GLU A 15 21.23 -0.80 -13.76
CA GLU A 15 21.93 -1.98 -13.20
C GLU A 15 21.55 -2.23 -11.73
N SER A 16 20.25 -2.30 -11.40
CA SER A 16 19.81 -2.49 -10.00
C SER A 16 18.51 -3.29 -9.91
N ASP A 17 18.42 -4.13 -8.87
CA ASP A 17 17.20 -4.90 -8.58
C ASP A 17 16.02 -3.98 -8.26
N ILE A 18 15.04 -3.94 -9.16
CA ILE A 18 13.83 -3.15 -8.99
C ILE A 18 12.84 -3.90 -8.11
N SER A 19 12.36 -3.24 -7.07
CA SER A 19 11.26 -3.72 -6.22
C SER A 19 10.14 -2.69 -6.15
N CYS A 20 8.95 -3.13 -5.74
CA CYS A 20 7.80 -2.26 -5.52
C CYS A 20 7.26 -2.43 -4.10
N SER A 21 6.77 -1.35 -3.53
CA SER A 21 5.93 -1.35 -2.33
C SER A 21 4.48 -1.15 -2.71
N PHE A 22 3.57 -1.68 -1.92
CA PHE A 22 2.13 -1.57 -2.15
C PHE A 22 1.39 -1.21 -0.87
N GLY A 23 0.37 -0.39 -0.99
CA GLY A 23 -0.64 -0.17 0.05
C GLY A 23 -1.96 -0.74 -0.41
N VAL A 24 -2.69 -1.39 0.49
CA VAL A 24 -3.97 -2.04 0.20
C VAL A 24 -5.00 -1.56 1.20
N ALA A 25 -6.20 -1.28 0.73
CA ALA A 25 -7.34 -0.92 1.57
C ALA A 25 -8.56 -1.73 1.12
N GLU A 26 -9.33 -2.21 2.09
CA GLU A 26 -10.65 -2.81 1.85
C GLU A 26 -11.69 -1.70 1.71
N SER A 27 -12.58 -1.82 0.71
CA SER A 27 -13.69 -0.89 0.50
C SER A 27 -14.71 -1.01 1.62
N GLN A 28 -15.12 0.12 2.19
CA GLN A 28 -16.20 0.16 3.18
C GLN A 28 -17.52 0.60 2.54
N ALA A 29 -18.65 0.29 3.19
CA ALA A 29 -19.99 0.52 2.64
C ALA A 29 -20.33 2.02 2.47
N ASP A 30 -19.86 2.86 3.40
CA ASP A 30 -20.18 4.30 3.46
C ASP A 30 -19.01 5.18 3.00
N GLU A 31 -18.08 4.61 2.24
CA GLU A 31 -16.84 5.26 1.87
C GLU A 31 -16.82 5.68 0.41
N SER A 32 -16.32 6.88 0.14
CA SER A 32 -16.07 7.37 -1.20
C SER A 32 -14.81 6.75 -1.84
N TRP A 33 -14.72 6.85 -3.15
CA TRP A 33 -13.55 6.35 -3.88
C TRP A 33 -12.26 7.08 -3.48
N ASP A 34 -12.33 8.38 -3.21
CA ASP A 34 -11.19 9.19 -2.78
C ASP A 34 -10.69 8.77 -1.40
N GLU A 35 -11.59 8.47 -0.46
CA GLU A 35 -11.24 7.97 0.88
C GLU A 35 -10.58 6.57 0.80
N LEU A 36 -11.10 5.70 -0.06
CA LEU A 36 -10.52 4.37 -0.29
C LEU A 36 -9.09 4.47 -0.84
N VAL A 37 -8.88 5.34 -1.83
CA VAL A 37 -7.55 5.59 -2.39
C VAL A 37 -6.63 6.22 -1.37
N ALA A 38 -7.10 7.20 -0.59
CA ALA A 38 -6.30 7.86 0.43
C ALA A 38 -5.77 6.86 1.47
N ARG A 39 -6.62 5.94 1.95
CA ARG A 39 -6.19 4.88 2.87
C ARG A 39 -5.21 3.89 2.23
N ALA A 40 -5.43 3.55 0.96
CA ALA A 40 -4.48 2.71 0.24
C ALA A 40 -3.11 3.41 0.07
N ASP A 41 -3.09 4.72 -0.20
CA ASP A 41 -1.87 5.50 -0.32
C ASP A 41 -1.15 5.67 1.03
N GLU A 42 -1.91 5.85 2.12
CA GLU A 42 -1.36 5.87 3.48
C GLU A 42 -0.64 4.54 3.80
N ALA A 43 -1.28 3.41 3.51
CA ALA A 43 -0.67 2.10 3.65
C ALA A 43 0.59 1.95 2.77
N LEU A 44 0.57 2.50 1.55
CA LEU A 44 1.75 2.50 0.67
C LEU A 44 2.90 3.32 1.29
N TYR A 45 2.58 4.45 1.90
CA TYR A 45 3.54 5.29 2.59
C TYR A 45 4.17 4.57 3.78
N LEU A 46 3.37 3.84 4.58
CA LEU A 46 3.88 2.97 5.64
C LEU A 46 4.81 1.87 5.09
N ALA A 47 4.46 1.26 3.96
CA ALA A 47 5.31 0.26 3.30
C ALA A 47 6.67 0.86 2.88
N LYS A 48 6.70 2.12 2.44
CA LYS A 48 7.96 2.82 2.11
C LYS A 48 8.78 3.12 3.36
N GLN A 49 8.15 3.53 4.45
CA GLN A 49 8.83 3.82 5.72
C GLN A 49 9.39 2.57 6.40
N LYS A 50 8.70 1.42 6.30
CA LYS A 50 9.13 0.14 6.91
C LYS A 50 10.28 -0.57 6.18
N GLY A 51 10.96 0.10 5.26
CA GLY A 51 12.10 -0.47 4.53
C GLY A 51 11.81 -0.90 3.08
N ARG A 52 10.65 -0.51 2.52
CA ARG A 52 10.25 -0.79 1.12
C ARG A 52 10.11 -2.29 0.82
N ASN A 53 9.92 -2.64 -0.46
CA ASN A 53 9.73 -4.02 -0.97
C ASN A 53 8.70 -4.84 -0.15
N CYS A 54 7.65 -4.17 0.32
CA CYS A 54 6.65 -4.79 1.18
C CYS A 54 5.25 -4.26 0.87
N VAL A 55 4.26 -4.88 1.50
CA VAL A 55 2.84 -4.58 1.35
C VAL A 55 2.37 -4.25 2.75
N GLN A 56 1.67 -3.13 2.90
CA GLN A 56 0.90 -2.83 4.10
C GLN A 56 -0.56 -2.73 3.74
N SER A 57 -1.42 -3.05 4.71
CA SER A 57 -2.85 -2.83 4.63
C SER A 57 -3.25 -1.67 5.53
N ALA A 58 -4.19 -0.84 5.10
CA ALA A 58 -4.83 0.12 5.98
C ALA A 58 -5.54 -0.65 7.12
N SER A 59 -5.27 -0.28 8.37
CA SER A 59 -5.98 -0.82 9.52
C SER A 59 -7.43 -0.36 9.48
N LEU A 60 -8.35 -1.26 9.79
CA LEU A 60 -9.72 -0.91 10.14
C LEU A 60 -9.69 -0.36 11.58
N GLU A 61 -9.19 0.86 11.77
CA GLU A 61 -9.40 1.54 13.03
C GLU A 61 -10.87 1.95 13.10
N SER A 62 -11.66 1.04 13.68
CA SER A 62 -13.00 1.35 14.17
C SER A 62 -12.86 2.53 15.11
N GLN A 63 -13.30 3.71 14.67
CA GLN A 63 -13.42 4.90 15.50
C GLN A 63 -14.55 4.68 16.51
N TRP A 64 -14.35 3.74 17.43
CA TRP A 64 -15.13 3.64 18.65
C TRP A 64 -14.18 3.77 19.83
N SER A 65 -13.78 5.00 20.12
CA SER A 65 -13.15 5.32 21.41
C SER A 65 -13.89 6.47 22.09
N THR A 66 -14.74 6.04 23.02
CA THR A 66 -15.04 6.67 24.32
C THR A 66 -15.94 7.91 24.35
N ALA A 67 -17.25 7.65 24.35
CA ALA A 67 -18.15 8.37 25.25
C ALA A 67 -18.36 7.49 26.51
N VAL A 68 -17.58 7.74 27.55
CA VAL A 68 -17.89 7.36 28.95
C VAL A 68 -17.54 8.55 29.83
#